data_AF-A0A1Y5DDJ1-F1
#
_entry.id   AF-A0A1Y5DDJ1-F1
#
_cell.length_a   1.000
_cell.length_b   1.000
_cell.length_c   1.000
_cell.angle_alpha   90.00
_cell.angle_beta   90.00
_cell.angle_gamma   90.00
#
_symmetry.space_group_name_H-M   'P 1'
#
loop_
_entity.id
_entity.type
_entity.pdbx_description
1 polymer ?
#
loop_
_entity_poly.entity_id
_entity_poly.type
_entity_poly.pdbx_seq_one_letter_code
_entity_poly.pdbx_strand_id
1 'polypeptide(L)'
;MKARLPVLLMFTVLFAPFVASILLLDDKDSITTQARGQWLSDSQYVSVPDKAPWQLLWREQDCKKECESWFGMLRRVKMALGKHSEKLLISEVSNDQLLSKQNGLFIADHQGLVLLSYQANEQGAYKLLKDLKVLMKHGGA
;
A
#
# COMPACT_ATOMS: atom_id res chain seq x y z
N MET A 1 -13.24 26.83 49.11
CA MET A 1 -13.74 26.39 47.78
C MET A 1 -13.32 27.30 46.61
N LYS A 2 -13.12 28.62 46.80
CA LYS A 2 -12.78 29.56 45.70
C LYS A 2 -11.45 29.29 44.95
N ALA A 3 -10.41 28.76 45.61
CA ALA A 3 -9.11 28.47 44.98
C ALA A 3 -9.10 27.18 44.13
N ARG A 4 -10.12 26.32 44.24
CA ARG A 4 -10.20 25.06 43.47
C ARG A 4 -10.79 25.28 42.07
N LEU A 5 -11.63 26.29 41.91
CA LEU A 5 -12.26 26.66 40.64
C LEU A 5 -11.26 27.09 39.54
N PRO A 6 -10.29 27.99 39.79
CA PRO A 6 -9.30 28.36 38.77
C PRO A 6 -8.38 27.20 38.40
N VAL A 7 -8.05 26.32 39.35
CA VAL A 7 -7.25 25.11 39.09
C VAL A 7 -8.03 24.13 38.21
N LEU A 8 -9.32 23.92 38.49
CA LEU A 8 -10.19 23.07 37.66
C LEU A 8 -10.30 23.62 36.23
N LEU A 9 -10.49 24.94 36.08
CA LEU A 9 -10.50 25.61 34.79
C LEU A 9 -9.18 25.41 34.03
N MET A 10 -8.04 25.62 34.70
CA MET A 10 -6.72 25.41 34.09
C MET A 10 -6.54 23.97 33.61
N PHE A 11 -6.95 22.97 34.40
CA PHE A 11 -6.92 21.56 33.99
C PHE A 11 -7.84 21.28 32.81
N THR A 12 -9.06 21.82 32.79
CA THR A 12 -9.98 21.62 31.66
C THR A 12 -9.42 22.21 30.36
N VAL A 13 -8.79 23.39 30.40
CA VAL A 13 -8.18 24.02 29.23
C VAL A 13 -6.99 23.20 28.72
N LEU A 14 -6.19 22.61 29.63
CA LEU A 14 -5.05 21.77 29.27
C LEU A 14 -5.47 20.41 28.69
N PHE A 15 -6.53 19.79 29.22
CA PHE A 15 -7.00 18.47 28.77
C PHE A 15 -7.96 18.53 27.58
N ALA A 16 -8.66 19.65 27.36
CA ALA A 16 -9.57 19.82 26.23
C ALA A 16 -8.97 19.48 24.86
N PRO A 17 -7.75 19.92 24.48
CA PRO A 17 -7.17 19.55 23.18
C PRO A 17 -6.87 18.05 23.07
N PHE A 18 -6.51 17.38 24.17
CA PHE A 18 -6.27 15.93 24.16
C PHE A 18 -7.58 15.15 23.98
N VAL A 19 -8.64 15.54 24.69
CA VAL A 19 -9.97 14.91 24.54
C VAL A 19 -10.52 15.14 23.12
N ALA A 20 -10.39 16.36 22.59
CA ALA A 20 -10.77 16.67 21.22
C ALA A 20 -9.96 15.85 20.19
N SER A 21 -8.66 15.68 20.41
CA SER A 21 -7.82 14.85 19.55
C SER A 21 -8.25 13.38 19.58
N ILE A 22 -8.58 12.82 20.76
CA ILE A 22 -9.05 11.44 20.86
C ILE A 22 -10.37 11.25 20.12
N LEU A 23 -11.33 12.18 20.31
CA LEU A 23 -12.62 12.14 19.60
C LEU A 23 -12.46 12.22 18.08
N LEU A 24 -11.53 13.05 17.58
CA LEU A 24 -11.23 13.12 16.16
C LEU A 24 -10.53 11.86 15.62
N LEU A 25 -9.70 11.21 16.43
CA LEU A 25 -9.04 9.97 16.05
C LEU A 25 -9.99 8.75 16.07
N ASP A 26 -11.04 8.79 16.88
CA ASP A 26 -12.05 7.72 16.94
C ASP A 26 -12.86 7.64 15.63
N ASP A 27 -13.07 8.78 14.96
CA ASP A 27 -13.71 8.85 13.63
C ASP A 27 -12.77 8.43 12.48
N LYS A 28 -11.56 7.92 12.77
CA LYS A 28 -10.63 7.42 11.74
C LYS A 28 -11.24 6.32 10.87
N ASP A 29 -12.18 5.55 11.40
CA ASP A 29 -12.90 4.51 10.65
C ASP A 29 -13.81 5.09 9.54
N SER A 30 -14.15 6.39 9.60
CA SER A 30 -14.90 7.10 8.55
C SER A 30 -14.02 7.49 7.35
N ILE A 31 -12.69 7.41 7.47
CA ILE A 31 -11.75 7.66 6.38
C ILE A 31 -11.81 6.48 5.41
N THR A 32 -12.72 6.56 4.45
CA THR A 32 -12.86 5.56 3.38
C THR A 32 -11.60 5.53 2.53
N THR A 33 -10.85 4.42 2.62
CA THR A 33 -9.70 4.16 1.75
C THR A 33 -10.17 3.88 0.32
N GLN A 34 -9.63 4.61 -0.67
CA GLN A 34 -9.86 4.32 -2.09
C GLN A 34 -8.98 3.19 -2.63
N ALA A 35 -8.09 2.62 -1.81
CA ALA A 35 -7.23 1.51 -2.20
C ALA A 35 -8.08 0.26 -2.51
N ARG A 36 -7.80 -0.38 -3.64
CA ARG A 36 -8.50 -1.61 -4.07
C ARG A 36 -7.76 -2.85 -3.60
N GLY A 37 -6.46 -2.72 -3.34
CA GLY A 37 -5.63 -3.71 -2.65
C GLY A 37 -5.81 -3.66 -1.13
N GLN A 38 -5.15 -4.59 -0.45
CA GLN A 38 -5.09 -4.63 1.00
C GLN A 38 -3.76 -4.04 1.48
N TRP A 39 -3.83 -3.07 2.39
CA TRP A 39 -2.68 -2.55 3.11
C TRP A 39 -2.00 -3.67 3.91
N LEU A 40 -0.68 -3.65 3.96
CA LEU A 40 0.07 -4.56 4.82
C LEU A 40 -0.05 -4.07 6.27
N SER A 41 -0.21 -5.02 7.20
CA SER A 41 -0.20 -4.76 8.65
C SER A 41 1.15 -4.26 9.16
N ASP A 42 2.22 -4.66 8.46
CA ASP A 42 3.61 -4.44 8.85
C ASP A 42 4.36 -3.79 7.68
N SER A 43 5.33 -2.94 8.00
CA SER A 43 6.20 -2.35 6.99
C SER A 43 7.17 -3.39 6.44
N GLN A 44 7.18 -3.55 5.12
CA GLN A 44 8.03 -4.50 4.41
C GLN A 44 8.85 -3.74 3.38
N TYR A 45 10.13 -4.07 3.27
CA TYR A 45 11.04 -3.43 2.31
C TYR A 45 11.63 -4.47 1.36
N VAL A 46 11.81 -4.07 0.11
CA VAL A 46 12.48 -4.84 -0.94
C VAL A 46 13.64 -4.05 -1.52
N SER A 47 14.57 -4.75 -2.17
CA SER A 47 15.67 -4.09 -2.88
C SER A 47 15.12 -3.20 -3.99
N VAL A 48 15.65 -1.99 -4.11
CA VAL A 48 15.27 -1.02 -5.15
C VAL A 48 16.23 -1.12 -6.33
N PRO A 49 15.75 -1.39 -7.55
CA PRO A 49 16.56 -1.33 -8.76
C PRO A 49 16.91 0.13 -9.11
N ASP A 50 18.14 0.37 -9.56
CA ASP A 50 18.64 1.71 -9.92
C ASP A 50 17.81 2.48 -10.97
N LYS A 51 16.97 1.76 -11.73
CA LYS A 51 16.35 2.25 -12.98
C LYS A 51 14.83 2.38 -12.94
N ALA A 52 14.15 2.07 -11.83
CA ALA A 52 12.69 2.15 -11.79
C ALA A 52 12.14 2.64 -10.45
N PRO A 53 11.29 3.68 -10.45
CA PRO A 53 10.70 4.20 -9.23
C PRO A 53 9.56 3.34 -8.67
N TRP A 54 9.01 2.39 -9.43
CA TRP A 54 7.93 1.54 -8.97
C TRP A 54 8.21 0.08 -9.29
N GLN A 55 7.87 -0.81 -8.36
CA GLN A 55 8.02 -2.24 -8.53
C GLN A 55 6.68 -2.97 -8.37
N LEU A 56 6.36 -3.80 -9.35
CA LEU A 56 5.36 -4.85 -9.24
C LEU A 56 6.07 -6.13 -8.80
N LEU A 57 5.76 -6.56 -7.61
CA LEU A 57 6.30 -7.75 -6.97
C LEU A 57 5.35 -8.93 -7.16
N TRP A 58 5.88 -10.08 -7.54
CA TRP A 58 5.11 -11.33 -7.68
C TRP A 58 5.87 -12.50 -7.04
N ARG A 59 5.17 -13.57 -6.66
CA ARG A 59 5.80 -14.77 -6.08
C ARG A 59 5.77 -15.93 -7.05
N GLU A 60 6.86 -16.68 -7.11
CA GLU A 60 6.98 -17.86 -7.96
C GLU A 60 5.91 -18.92 -7.65
N GLN A 61 5.62 -19.14 -6.36
CA GLN A 61 4.66 -20.15 -5.92
C GLN A 61 3.19 -19.94 -6.38
N ASP A 62 2.83 -18.72 -6.81
CA ASP A 62 1.48 -18.41 -7.29
C ASP A 62 1.30 -18.74 -8.79
N CYS A 63 2.40 -18.89 -9.52
CA CYS A 63 2.47 -19.12 -10.96
C CYS A 63 2.12 -20.58 -11.34
N LYS A 64 2.52 -21.55 -10.49
CA LYS A 64 2.25 -23.01 -10.60
C LYS A 64 2.32 -23.55 -12.05
N LYS A 65 1.29 -24.29 -12.49
CA LYS A 65 1.27 -25.03 -13.76
C LYS A 65 1.09 -24.16 -15.00
N GLU A 66 0.75 -22.88 -14.85
CA GLU A 66 0.39 -21.98 -15.95
C GLU A 66 1.26 -20.71 -15.95
N CYS A 67 2.57 -20.87 -15.77
CA CYS A 67 3.46 -19.74 -15.65
C CYS A 67 3.50 -18.81 -16.87
N GLU A 68 3.34 -19.36 -18.06
CA GLU A 68 3.25 -18.55 -19.28
C GLU A 68 2.03 -17.60 -19.28
N SER A 69 0.87 -18.10 -18.85
CA SER A 69 -0.34 -17.28 -18.77
C SER A 69 -0.22 -16.20 -17.70
N TRP A 70 0.41 -16.55 -16.58
CA TRP A 70 0.73 -15.64 -15.47
C TRP A 70 1.63 -14.48 -15.91
N PHE A 71 2.77 -14.77 -16.54
CA PHE A 71 3.64 -13.72 -17.07
C PHE A 71 2.95 -12.89 -18.16
N GLY A 72 2.09 -13.51 -18.97
CA GLY A 72 1.23 -12.80 -19.91
C GLY A 72 0.30 -11.79 -19.23
N MET A 73 -0.27 -12.12 -18.07
CA MET A 73 -1.07 -11.20 -17.26
C MET A 73 -0.26 -10.01 -16.74
N LEU A 74 0.90 -10.28 -16.13
CA LEU A 74 1.79 -9.21 -15.61
C LEU A 74 2.26 -8.28 -16.73
N ARG A 75 2.56 -8.83 -17.91
CA ARG A 75 2.93 -8.05 -19.09
C ARG A 75 1.78 -7.19 -19.59
N ARG A 76 0.55 -7.72 -19.62
CA ARG A 76 -0.66 -6.95 -19.96
C ARG A 76 -0.89 -5.80 -18.98
N VAL A 77 -0.70 -6.03 -17.67
CA VAL A 77 -0.76 -4.97 -16.65
C VAL A 77 0.27 -3.87 -16.96
N LYS A 78 1.53 -4.24 -17.18
CA LYS A 78 2.59 -3.28 -17.52
C LYS A 78 2.28 -2.49 -18.79
N MET A 79 1.81 -3.15 -19.85
CA MET A 79 1.41 -2.48 -21.09
C MET A 79 0.21 -1.54 -20.90
N ALA A 80 -0.78 -1.93 -20.08
CA ALA A 80 -1.98 -1.14 -19.82
C ALA A 80 -1.72 0.16 -19.03
N LEU A 81 -0.51 0.34 -18.49
CA LEU A 81 -0.03 1.60 -17.91
C LEU A 81 0.37 2.64 -18.97
N GLY A 82 0.51 2.25 -20.25
CA GLY A 82 0.85 3.15 -21.35
C GLY A 82 2.18 3.87 -21.10
N LYS A 83 2.15 5.21 -21.08
CA LYS A 83 3.32 6.07 -20.83
C LYS A 83 4.05 5.82 -19.50
N HIS A 84 3.39 5.19 -18.53
CA HIS A 84 4.00 4.88 -17.23
C HIS A 84 4.62 3.47 -17.18
N SER A 85 4.47 2.67 -18.24
CA SER A 85 4.96 1.28 -18.27
C SER A 85 6.47 1.16 -18.03
N GLU A 86 7.25 2.10 -18.54
CA GLU A 86 8.71 2.18 -18.37
C GLU A 86 9.15 2.49 -16.94
N LYS A 87 8.28 3.14 -16.16
CA LYS A 87 8.51 3.43 -14.74
C LYS A 87 8.20 2.24 -13.82
N LEU A 88 7.62 1.16 -14.35
CA LEU A 88 7.29 -0.05 -13.59
C LEU A 88 8.27 -1.19 -13.93
N LEU A 89 8.96 -1.68 -12.91
CA LEU A 89 9.75 -2.91 -12.99
C LEU A 89 8.97 -4.08 -12.39
N ILE A 90 9.05 -5.25 -13.02
CA ILE A 90 8.42 -6.47 -12.51
C ILE A 90 9.54 -7.30 -11.89
N SER A 91 9.47 -7.52 -10.59
CA SER A 91 10.47 -8.25 -9.81
C SER A 91 9.83 -9.43 -9.11
N GLU A 92 10.56 -10.53 -9.04
CA GLU A 92 10.18 -11.64 -8.18
C GLU A 92 10.47 -11.30 -6.70
N VAL A 93 9.63 -11.78 -5.80
CA VAL A 93 9.79 -11.64 -4.35
C VAL A 93 10.69 -12.74 -3.81
N SER A 94 11.77 -12.35 -3.13
CA SER A 94 12.64 -13.25 -2.37
C SER A 94 12.47 -13.14 -0.85
N ASN A 95 11.63 -12.22 -0.36
CA ASN A 95 11.44 -11.97 1.07
C ASN A 95 10.43 -12.97 1.69
N ASP A 96 10.88 -13.77 2.66
CA ASP A 96 10.08 -14.77 3.38
C ASP A 96 8.79 -14.23 4.00
N GLN A 97 8.79 -12.99 4.49
CA GLN A 97 7.62 -12.36 5.09
C GLN A 97 6.53 -12.06 4.07
N LEU A 98 6.90 -11.78 2.81
CA LEU A 98 5.97 -11.60 1.70
C LEU A 98 5.56 -12.95 1.09
N LEU A 99 6.48 -13.92 1.07
CA LEU A 99 6.19 -15.30 0.63
C LEU A 99 5.12 -15.97 1.50
N SER A 100 5.06 -15.66 2.79
CA SER A 100 4.07 -16.22 3.72
C SER A 100 2.70 -15.52 3.74
N LYS A 101 2.51 -14.40 3.02
CA LYS A 101 1.22 -13.68 2.99
C LYS A 101 0.16 -14.44 2.18
N GLN A 102 -1.11 -14.11 2.40
CA GLN A 102 -2.21 -14.73 1.64
C GLN A 102 -2.25 -14.23 0.17
N ASN A 103 -2.02 -12.93 -0.02
CA ASN A 103 -1.94 -12.29 -1.33
C ASN A 103 -0.59 -12.55 -2.00
N GLY A 104 -0.54 -12.46 -3.33
CA GLY A 104 0.61 -12.87 -4.14
C GLY A 104 1.19 -11.84 -5.08
N LEU A 105 0.51 -10.70 -5.22
CA LEU A 105 0.98 -9.54 -5.97
C LEU A 105 1.13 -8.36 -5.02
N PHE A 106 2.19 -7.58 -5.19
CA PHE A 106 2.44 -6.42 -4.34
C PHE A 106 2.96 -5.23 -5.14
N ILE A 107 2.73 -4.03 -4.63
CA ILE A 107 3.30 -2.79 -5.17
C ILE A 107 4.32 -2.28 -4.15
N ALA A 108 5.54 -2.03 -4.61
CA ALA A 108 6.55 -1.31 -3.85
C ALA A 108 6.91 0.02 -4.52
N ASP A 109 7.21 1.02 -3.69
CA ASP A 109 7.61 2.35 -4.13
C ASP A 109 9.11 2.44 -4.44
N HIS A 110 9.57 3.68 -4.70
CA HIS A 110 10.94 4.01 -5.06
C HIS A 110 11.94 3.86 -3.90
N GLN A 111 11.45 3.73 -2.66
CA GLN A 111 12.27 3.43 -1.49
C GLN A 111 12.24 1.93 -1.15
N GLY A 112 11.48 1.15 -1.92
CA GLY A 112 11.31 -0.29 -1.71
C GLY A 112 10.25 -0.62 -0.67
N LEU A 113 9.51 0.37 -0.16
CA LEU A 113 8.42 0.13 0.78
C LEU A 113 7.25 -0.54 0.05
N VAL A 114 6.82 -1.70 0.53
CA VAL A 114 5.66 -2.41 0.01
C VAL A 114 4.39 -1.80 0.60
N LEU A 115 3.52 -1.29 -0.26
CA LEU A 115 2.33 -0.52 0.13
C LEU A 115 1.07 -1.38 0.19
N LEU A 116 0.79 -2.10 -0.91
CA LEU A 116 -0.47 -2.77 -1.15
C LEU A 116 -0.24 -4.19 -1.65
N SER A 117 -1.14 -5.08 -1.25
CA SER A 117 -1.17 -6.49 -1.66
C SER A 117 -2.46 -6.85 -2.38
N TYR A 118 -2.36 -7.79 -3.32
CA TYR A 118 -3.46 -8.20 -4.19
C TYR A 118 -3.45 -9.71 -4.40
N GLN A 119 -4.63 -10.27 -4.66
CA GLN A 119 -4.76 -11.67 -5.02
C GLN A 119 -4.01 -11.98 -6.31
N ALA A 120 -3.41 -13.17 -6.37
CA ALA A 120 -2.72 -13.65 -7.57
C ALA A 120 -3.71 -14.24 -8.59
N ASN A 121 -4.58 -13.39 -9.12
CA ASN A 121 -5.56 -13.74 -10.15
C ASN A 121 -5.89 -12.53 -11.04
N GLU A 122 -6.66 -12.73 -12.10
CA GLU A 122 -7.06 -11.66 -13.04
C GLU A 122 -7.78 -10.50 -12.35
N GLN A 123 -8.63 -10.77 -11.36
CA GLN A 123 -9.35 -9.74 -10.63
C GLN A 123 -8.41 -8.89 -9.76
N GLY A 124 -7.44 -9.52 -9.10
CA GLY A 124 -6.39 -8.88 -8.33
C GLY A 124 -5.48 -8.03 -9.22
N ALA A 125 -5.08 -8.56 -10.38
CA ALA A 125 -4.29 -7.82 -11.37
C ALA A 125 -5.03 -6.60 -11.93
N TYR A 126 -6.35 -6.69 -12.14
CA TYR A 126 -7.18 -5.55 -12.53
C TYR A 126 -7.25 -4.46 -11.45
N LYS A 127 -7.43 -4.85 -10.17
CA LYS A 127 -7.41 -3.93 -9.03
C LYS A 127 -6.04 -3.25 -8.90
N LEU A 128 -4.97 -4.04 -9.02
CA LEU A 128 -3.59 -3.59 -9.02
C LEU A 128 -3.31 -2.57 -10.12
N LEU A 129 -3.76 -2.84 -11.35
CA LEU A 129 -3.63 -1.90 -12.46
C LEU A 129 -4.31 -0.55 -12.17
N LYS A 130 -5.52 -0.57 -11.58
CA LYS A 130 -6.23 0.67 -11.24
C LYS A 130 -5.48 1.47 -10.19
N ASP A 131 -4.96 0.82 -9.16
CA ASP A 131 -4.21 1.51 -8.11
C ASP A 131 -2.86 2.02 -8.64
N LEU A 132 -2.12 1.23 -9.43
CA LEU A 132 -0.90 1.68 -10.11
C LEU A 132 -1.14 2.92 -10.97
N LYS A 133 -2.24 2.99 -11.73
CA LYS A 133 -2.57 4.18 -12.53
C LYS A 133 -2.75 5.43 -11.68
N VAL A 134 -3.34 5.30 -10.50
CA VAL A 134 -3.53 6.42 -9.57
C VAL A 134 -2.21 6.79 -8.91
N LEU A 135 -1.48 5.81 -8.38
CA LEU A 135 -0.19 5.99 -7.71
C LEU A 135 0.84 6.60 -8.66
N MET A 136 0.95 6.13 -9.90
CA MET A 136 1.94 6.66 -10.84
C MET A 136 1.54 8.02 -11.44
N LYS A 137 0.27 8.41 -11.34
CA LYS A 137 -0.21 9.74 -11.74
C LYS A 137 0.10 10.81 -10.68
N HIS A 138 0.07 10.44 -9.40
CA HIS A 138 0.15 11.39 -8.29
C HIS A 138 1.41 11.22 -7.40
N GLY A 139 1.89 10.00 -7.23
CA GLY A 139 3.07 9.63 -6.44
C GLY A 139 4.36 9.85 -7.22
N GLY A 140 4.55 11.07 -7.72
CA GLY A 140 5.67 11.47 -8.55
C GLY A 140 7.02 10.95 -8.03
N ALA A 141 7.67 10.18 -8.89
CA ALA A 141 9.12 10.10 -9.01
C ALA A 141 9.47 10.52 -10.44
#